data_AF-A0A024W232-F1
#
_entry.id   AF-A0A024W232-F1
#
_cell.length_a   1.000
_cell.length_b   1.000
_cell.length_c   1.000
_cell.angle_alpha   90.00
_cell.angle_beta   90.00
_cell.angle_gamma   90.00
#
_symmetry.space_group_name_H-M   'P 1'
#
loop_
_entity.id
_entity.type
_entity.pdbx_description
1 polymer ?
#
loop_
_entity_poly.entity_id
_entity_poly.type
_entity_poly.pdbx_seq_one_letter_code
_entity_poly.pdbx_strand_id
1 'polypeptide(L)'
;MIQKKRRFFDLKLFRQHLRRQKSEEIENEKRELLKMCAKDPPKNWDIRTFLERIEIGENIDEIEKCFKSWKEFVTITPKELFLIDCLTNEQRRKLWKYINKYNYGLYPEDSYDDFVKNFQAPPLENENKPWTQEDDKQLDYYINYYDVNFGDPWLYISWNMKRTFDQVQNKYVELYLKKQNKKRKCELCLTKCTTPLLMNRKFKLDPPFLFIVPSSQNFPTMNIFDYYHKECHSTNKKYEHNVYEKNNLENDPLYPSYGSLIFSNKFLPFVNKSCF
;
A
#
# COMPACT_ATOMS: atom_id res chain seq x y z
N MET A 1 42.56 32.80 40.78
CA MET A 1 41.38 32.90 41.68
C MET A 1 41.26 31.61 42.48
N ILE A 2 41.32 31.68 43.80
CA ILE A 2 41.20 30.52 44.69
C ILE A 2 39.73 30.08 44.70
N GLN A 3 39.40 28.93 44.11
CA GLN A 3 38.06 28.35 44.21
C GLN A 3 37.78 28.00 45.68
N LYS A 4 36.89 28.76 46.34
CA LYS A 4 36.43 28.43 47.70
C LYS A 4 35.84 27.02 47.70
N LYS A 5 36.42 26.10 48.48
CA LYS A 5 35.86 24.77 48.71
C LYS A 5 34.44 24.92 49.28
N ARG A 6 33.44 24.43 48.54
CA ARG A 6 32.03 24.47 48.97
C ARG A 6 31.88 23.60 50.21
N ARG A 7 31.33 24.17 51.29
CA ARG A 7 31.16 23.51 52.60
C ARG A 7 29.96 22.54 52.65
N PHE A 8 29.04 22.63 51.69
CA PHE A 8 27.80 21.87 51.69
C PHE A 8 27.55 21.24 50.31
N PHE A 9 26.99 20.03 50.34
CA PHE A 9 26.57 19.31 49.14
C PHE A 9 25.27 19.90 48.60
N ASP A 10 25.34 20.53 47.43
CA ASP A 10 24.15 21.05 46.76
C ASP A 10 23.47 19.94 45.97
N LEU A 11 22.39 19.42 46.54
CA LEU A 11 21.60 18.34 45.97
C LEU A 11 20.99 18.70 44.60
N LYS A 12 20.74 19.99 44.33
CA LYS A 12 20.22 20.45 43.02
C LYS A 12 21.30 20.34 41.95
N LEU A 13 22.50 20.84 42.23
CA LEU A 13 23.63 20.75 41.30
C LEU A 13 24.08 19.31 41.09
N PHE A 14 24.04 18.49 42.14
CA PHE A 14 24.33 17.06 42.02
C PHE A 14 23.30 16.34 41.13
N ARG A 15 22.00 16.58 41.33
CA ARG A 15 20.95 16.04 40.45
C ARG A 15 21.12 16.50 39.01
N GLN A 16 21.51 17.76 38.79
CA GLN A 16 21.78 18.28 37.45
C GLN A 16 23.00 17.59 36.82
N HIS A 17 24.06 17.36 37.59
CA HIS A 17 25.25 16.64 37.14
C HIS A 17 24.92 15.19 36.77
N LEU A 18 24.15 14.48 37.61
CA LEU A 18 23.70 13.11 37.31
C LEU A 18 22.85 13.03 36.04
N ARG A 19 21.93 13.98 35.83
CA ARG A 19 21.15 14.05 34.59
C ARG A 19 22.05 14.24 33.37
N ARG A 20 23.06 15.11 33.49
CA ARG A 20 24.03 15.38 32.43
C ARG A 20 24.88 14.14 32.13
N GLN A 21 25.43 13.49 33.15
CA GLN A 21 26.19 12.24 32.99
C GLN A 21 25.34 11.16 32.31
N LYS A 22 24.10 10.94 32.80
CA LYS A 22 23.19 9.98 32.18
C LYS A 22 22.88 10.31 30.71
N SER A 23 22.70 11.59 30.39
CA SER A 23 22.50 12.00 28.98
C SER A 23 23.74 11.81 28.12
N GLU A 24 24.93 12.03 28.67
CA GLU A 24 26.22 11.82 27.98
C GLU A 24 26.45 10.33 27.73
N GLU A 25 26.14 9.46 28.69
CA GLU A 25 26.17 8.00 28.52
C GLU A 25 25.21 7.53 27.42
N ILE A 26 23.95 7.98 27.44
CA ILE A 26 22.97 7.66 26.39
C ILE A 26 23.42 8.17 25.01
N GLU A 27 24.02 9.37 24.94
CA GLU A 27 24.58 9.90 23.69
C GLU A 27 25.75 9.03 23.21
N ASN A 28 26.61 8.55 24.11
CA ASN A 28 27.74 7.68 23.75
C ASN A 28 27.28 6.31 23.27
N GLU A 29 26.33 5.67 23.95
CA GLU A 29 25.74 4.40 23.52
C GLU A 29 25.10 4.54 22.12
N LYS A 30 24.32 5.61 21.90
CA LYS A 30 23.74 5.89 20.58
C LYS A 30 24.81 6.06 19.51
N ARG A 31 25.95 6.68 19.83
CA ARG A 31 27.06 6.83 18.88
C ARG A 31 27.70 5.49 18.54
N GLU A 32 27.94 4.64 19.53
CA GLU A 32 28.48 3.30 19.28
C GLU A 32 27.55 2.48 18.39
N LEU A 33 26.24 2.52 18.67
CA LEU A 33 25.22 1.89 17.82
C LEU A 33 25.24 2.45 16.40
N LEU A 34 25.30 3.78 16.23
CA LEU A 34 25.40 4.41 14.92
C LEU A 34 26.67 4.02 14.17
N LYS A 35 27.81 3.85 14.85
CA LYS A 35 29.06 3.36 14.26
C LYS A 35 28.96 1.90 13.82
N MET A 36 28.27 1.06 14.59
CA MET A 36 28.02 -0.33 14.21
C MET A 36 27.10 -0.45 13.00
N CYS A 37 26.08 0.40 12.92
CA CYS A 37 25.10 0.45 11.82
C CYS A 37 25.49 1.42 10.69
N ALA A 38 26.71 1.96 10.70
CA ALA A 38 27.13 2.94 9.71
C ALA A 38 27.17 2.31 8.31
N LYS A 39 26.64 3.04 7.32
CA LYS A 39 26.65 2.60 5.93
C LYS A 39 28.08 2.59 5.38
N ASP A 40 28.45 1.49 4.74
CA ASP A 40 29.70 1.36 4.00
C ASP A 40 29.77 2.39 2.86
N PRO A 41 30.97 2.86 2.48
CA PRO A 41 31.12 3.84 1.42
C PRO A 41 30.55 3.34 0.08
N PRO A 42 30.03 4.24 -0.78
CA PRO A 42 29.70 3.88 -2.16
C PRO A 42 30.93 3.34 -2.90
N LYS A 43 30.70 2.57 -3.97
CA LYS A 43 31.80 1.98 -4.75
C LYS A 43 32.77 3.06 -5.22
N ASN A 44 34.05 2.88 -4.89
CA ASN A 44 35.16 3.80 -5.22
C ASN A 44 35.08 5.18 -4.55
N TRP A 45 34.39 5.30 -3.42
CA TRP A 45 34.37 6.54 -2.65
C TRP A 45 35.24 6.43 -1.39
N ASP A 46 36.20 7.34 -1.31
CA ASP A 46 36.95 7.65 -0.09
C ASP A 46 36.49 8.99 0.49
N ILE A 47 36.90 9.31 1.73
CA ILE A 47 36.55 10.57 2.40
C ILE A 47 36.91 11.77 1.52
N ARG A 48 38.11 11.76 0.92
CA ARG A 48 38.53 12.77 -0.05
C ARG A 48 37.56 12.94 -1.21
N THR A 49 37.20 11.85 -1.88
CA THR A 49 36.30 11.90 -3.04
C THR A 49 34.91 12.44 -2.67
N PHE A 50 34.44 12.17 -1.46
CA PHE A 50 33.18 12.70 -0.93
C PHE A 50 33.27 14.22 -0.73
N LEU A 51 34.37 14.70 -0.14
CA LEU A 51 34.62 16.14 0.06
C LEU A 51 34.77 16.90 -1.26
N GLU A 52 35.44 16.28 -2.25
CA GLU A 52 35.60 16.82 -3.60
C GLU A 52 34.25 16.93 -4.32
N ARG A 53 33.41 15.88 -4.29
CA ARG A 53 32.08 15.89 -4.92
C ARG A 53 31.10 16.88 -4.30
N ILE A 54 31.28 17.21 -3.03
CA ILE A 54 30.47 18.23 -2.36
C ILE A 54 30.97 19.64 -2.68
N GLU A 55 32.12 19.79 -3.33
CA GLU A 55 32.75 21.08 -3.59
C GLU A 55 32.97 21.85 -2.30
N ILE A 56 33.61 21.23 -1.29
CA ILE A 56 33.80 21.88 0.01
C ILE A 56 34.75 23.08 -0.03
N GLY A 57 35.55 23.19 -1.10
CA GLY A 57 36.51 24.26 -1.35
C GLY A 57 37.93 23.87 -0.94
N GLU A 58 38.65 24.81 -0.32
CA GLU A 58 40.03 24.63 0.15
C GLU A 58 40.11 23.74 1.41
N ASN A 59 41.31 23.22 1.71
CA ASN A 59 41.66 22.40 2.89
C ASN A 59 41.16 20.94 2.92
N ILE A 60 40.84 20.35 1.77
CA ILE A 60 40.37 18.95 1.68
C ILE A 60 41.35 17.97 2.34
N ASP A 61 42.65 18.11 2.05
CA ASP A 61 43.69 17.20 2.58
C ASP A 61 43.86 17.32 4.10
N GLU A 62 43.59 18.49 4.69
CA GLU A 62 43.66 18.69 6.14
C GLU A 62 42.43 18.12 6.84
N ILE A 63 41.25 18.32 6.24
CA ILE A 63 39.98 17.80 6.74
C ILE A 63 40.00 16.27 6.69
N GLU A 64 40.49 15.66 5.62
CA GLU A 64 40.59 14.20 5.50
C GLU A 64 41.41 13.60 6.64
N LYS A 65 42.56 14.21 6.97
CA LYS A 65 43.44 13.74 8.05
C LYS A 65 42.81 13.79 9.44
N CYS A 66 41.75 14.59 9.63
CA CYS A 66 41.02 14.62 10.90
C CYS A 66 40.21 13.34 11.16
N PHE A 67 39.93 12.54 10.13
CA PHE A 67 39.11 11.34 10.23
C PHE A 67 39.96 10.09 10.05
N LYS A 68 39.85 9.12 10.97
CA LYS A 68 40.63 7.87 10.88
C LYS A 68 39.96 6.82 10.00
N SER A 69 38.64 6.89 9.86
CA SER A 69 37.86 5.94 9.09
C SER A 69 36.58 6.57 8.52
N TRP A 70 36.06 5.95 7.45
CA TRP A 70 34.78 6.33 6.86
C TRP A 70 33.62 6.30 7.87
N LYS A 71 33.61 5.29 8.75
CA LYS A 71 32.57 5.15 9.77
C LYS A 71 32.57 6.32 10.75
N GLU A 72 33.74 6.79 11.17
CA GLU A 72 33.86 8.00 12.00
C GLU A 72 33.39 9.26 11.25
N PHE A 73 33.73 9.36 9.97
CA PHE A 73 33.30 10.47 9.13
C PHE A 73 31.77 10.56 8.99
N VAL A 74 31.10 9.46 8.67
CA VAL A 74 29.65 9.42 8.41
C VAL A 74 28.81 9.56 9.68
N THR A 75 29.36 9.20 10.84
CA THR A 75 28.69 9.29 12.14
C THR A 75 29.04 10.54 12.94
N ILE A 76 29.82 11.46 12.37
CA ILE A 76 30.31 12.63 13.10
C ILE A 76 29.17 13.50 13.62
N THR A 77 29.30 13.99 14.86
CA THR A 77 28.29 14.88 15.45
C THR A 77 28.58 16.35 15.12
N PRO A 78 27.55 17.24 15.17
CA PRO A 78 27.78 18.68 15.02
C PRO A 78 28.80 19.22 16.04
N LYS A 79 28.79 18.71 17.27
CA LYS A 79 29.73 19.11 18.33
C LYS A 79 31.18 18.80 17.94
N GLU A 80 31.44 17.62 17.38
CA GLU A 80 32.78 17.21 16.91
C GLU A 80 33.23 18.03 15.70
N LEU A 81 32.32 18.34 14.77
CA LEU A 81 32.62 19.24 13.65
C LEU A 81 33.03 20.65 14.10
N PHE A 82 32.46 21.13 15.22
CA PHE A 82 32.83 22.41 15.81
C PHE A 82 34.21 22.39 16.48
N LEU A 83 34.70 21.23 16.91
CA LEU A 83 36.03 21.08 17.54
C LEU A 83 37.17 21.05 16.52
N ILE A 84 36.86 20.86 15.23
CA ILE A 84 37.85 20.85 14.15
C ILE A 84 38.15 22.30 13.75
N ASP A 85 39.36 22.76 14.06
CA ASP A 85 39.78 24.16 13.84
C ASP A 85 39.95 24.53 12.36
N CYS A 86 40.27 23.57 11.49
CA CYS A 86 40.49 23.81 10.05
C CYS A 86 39.20 24.02 9.24
N LEU A 87 38.01 23.88 9.86
CA LEU A 87 36.71 24.02 9.20
C LEU A 87 36.06 25.38 9.45
N THR A 88 35.69 26.07 8.37
CA THR A 88 34.84 27.27 8.47
C THR A 88 33.40 26.89 8.83
N ASN A 89 32.62 27.84 9.37
CA ASN A 89 31.23 27.59 9.73
C ASN A 89 30.35 27.18 8.52
N GLU A 90 30.67 27.67 7.32
CA GLU A 90 29.97 27.29 6.10
C GLU A 90 30.28 25.85 5.71
N GLN A 91 31.56 25.46 5.74
CA GLN A 91 31.99 24.09 5.48
C GLN A 91 31.39 23.10 6.49
N ARG A 92 31.35 23.46 7.79
CA ARG A 92 30.70 22.64 8.83
C ARG A 92 29.23 22.37 8.51
N ARG A 93 28.47 23.42 8.13
CA ARG A 93 27.06 23.29 7.75
C ARG A 93 26.88 22.45 6.48
N LYS A 94 27.74 22.65 5.48
CA LYS A 94 27.72 21.90 4.22
C LYS A 94 27.99 20.42 4.47
N LEU A 95 29.06 20.11 5.19
CA LEU A 95 29.45 18.75 5.54
C LEU A 95 28.35 18.03 6.34
N TRP A 96 27.80 18.69 7.37
CA TRP A 96 26.68 18.16 8.14
C TRP A 96 25.44 17.88 7.27
N LYS A 97 25.08 18.78 6.35
CA LYS A 97 23.96 18.60 5.43
C LYS A 97 24.15 17.37 4.54
N TYR A 98 25.32 17.22 3.92
CA TYR A 98 25.57 16.15 2.96
C TYR A 98 25.82 14.79 3.62
N ILE A 99 26.44 14.75 4.82
CA ILE A 99 26.52 13.53 5.62
C ILE A 99 25.12 13.04 6.00
N ASN A 100 24.22 13.95 6.41
CA ASN A 100 22.84 13.57 6.68
C ASN A 100 22.12 13.08 5.43
N LYS A 101 22.25 13.77 4.29
CA LYS A 101 21.69 13.28 3.02
C LYS A 101 22.20 11.87 2.70
N TYR A 102 23.49 11.61 2.88
CA TYR A 102 24.09 10.30 2.68
C TYR A 102 23.49 9.24 3.62
N ASN A 103 23.38 9.55 4.92
CA ASN A 103 22.76 8.67 5.90
C ASN A 103 21.30 8.34 5.58
N TYR A 104 20.56 9.28 5.00
CA TYR A 104 19.19 9.05 4.53
C TYR A 104 19.11 8.40 3.13
N GLY A 105 20.24 8.14 2.45
CA GLY A 105 20.24 7.58 1.09
C GLY A 105 19.79 8.56 0.01
N LEU A 106 19.89 9.86 0.28
CA LEU A 106 19.54 10.97 -0.62
C LEU A 106 20.76 11.57 -1.35
N TYR A 107 21.96 11.07 -1.06
CA TYR A 107 23.20 11.50 -1.69
C TYR A 107 24.17 10.31 -1.78
N PRO A 108 24.90 10.10 -2.91
CA PRO A 108 24.84 10.82 -4.19
C PRO A 108 23.45 10.91 -4.81
N GLU A 109 23.20 11.93 -5.62
CA GLU A 109 21.96 12.02 -6.41
C GLU A 109 22.05 10.97 -7.53
N ASP A 110 21.62 9.76 -7.21
CA ASP A 110 21.40 8.72 -8.19
C ASP A 110 20.05 8.93 -8.91
N SER A 111 19.82 8.23 -10.01
CA SER A 111 18.61 8.36 -10.84
C SER A 111 17.33 8.27 -9.98
N TYR A 112 16.22 8.86 -10.44
CA TYR A 112 14.93 8.76 -9.75
C TYR A 112 14.55 7.30 -9.42
N ASP A 113 14.94 6.35 -10.26
CA ASP A 113 14.73 4.92 -10.05
C ASP A 113 15.52 4.37 -8.85
N ASP A 114 16.73 4.88 -8.59
CA ASP A 114 17.55 4.49 -7.44
C ASP A 114 17.00 5.09 -6.14
N PHE A 115 16.45 6.31 -6.20
CA PHE A 115 15.68 6.86 -5.09
C PHE A 115 14.49 5.96 -4.75
N VAL A 116 13.66 5.60 -5.74
CA VAL A 116 12.52 4.71 -5.52
C VAL A 116 12.97 3.38 -4.92
N LYS A 117 14.06 2.80 -5.42
CA LYS A 117 14.62 1.54 -4.91
C LYS A 117 15.11 1.63 -3.46
N ASN A 118 15.73 2.74 -3.07
CA ASN A 118 16.25 2.96 -1.71
C ASN A 118 15.13 3.14 -0.67
N PHE A 119 13.99 3.69 -1.09
CA PHE A 119 12.82 3.91 -0.23
C PHE A 119 11.76 2.80 -0.32
N GLN A 120 11.89 1.88 -1.27
CA GLN A 120 11.05 0.69 -1.33
C GLN A 120 11.37 -0.24 -0.17
N ALA A 121 10.30 -0.74 0.47
CA ALA A 121 10.45 -1.83 1.42
C ALA A 121 11.09 -3.04 0.74
N PRO A 122 11.90 -3.84 1.46
CA PRO A 122 12.36 -5.11 0.91
C PRO A 122 11.15 -5.95 0.46
N PRO A 123 11.25 -6.67 -0.66
CA PRO A 123 10.14 -7.47 -1.16
C PRO A 123 9.71 -8.48 -0.11
N LEU A 124 8.40 -8.74 -0.03
CA LEU A 124 7.90 -9.71 0.94
C LEU A 124 8.34 -11.13 0.53
N GLU A 125 8.51 -12.01 1.52
CA GLU A 125 9.06 -13.35 1.29
C GLU A 125 8.29 -14.15 0.23
N ASN A 126 6.97 -14.00 0.17
CA ASN A 126 6.09 -14.70 -0.76
C ASN A 126 5.50 -13.79 -1.84
N GLU A 127 6.04 -12.59 -2.01
CA GLU A 127 5.60 -11.66 -3.03
C GLU A 127 5.74 -12.30 -4.43
N ASN A 128 4.66 -12.30 -5.20
CA ASN A 128 4.59 -12.84 -6.56
C ASN A 128 4.85 -14.35 -6.71
N LYS A 129 5.01 -15.10 -5.62
CA LYS A 129 5.10 -16.57 -5.70
C LYS A 129 3.75 -17.17 -6.13
N PRO A 130 3.73 -18.28 -6.88
CA PRO A 130 2.49 -18.97 -7.22
C PRO A 130 1.78 -19.43 -5.93
N TRP A 131 0.45 -19.52 -5.99
CA TRP A 131 -0.36 -20.00 -4.86
C TRP A 131 -0.30 -21.52 -4.78
N THR A 132 0.04 -22.04 -3.60
CA THR A 132 -0.01 -23.48 -3.31
C THR A 132 -1.30 -23.85 -2.61
N GLN A 133 -1.62 -25.16 -2.54
CA GLN A 133 -2.78 -25.65 -1.79
C GLN A 133 -2.66 -25.42 -0.28
N GLU A 134 -1.44 -25.31 0.23
CA GLU A 134 -1.17 -24.98 1.63
C GLU A 134 -1.49 -23.51 1.92
N ASP A 135 -1.11 -22.61 1.01
CA ASP A 135 -1.44 -21.19 1.09
C ASP A 135 -2.97 -20.98 1.11
N ASP A 136 -3.71 -21.74 0.30
CA ASP A 136 -5.18 -21.66 0.26
C ASP A 136 -5.80 -22.05 1.62
N LYS A 137 -5.28 -23.11 2.27
CA LYS A 137 -5.73 -23.52 3.62
C LYS A 137 -5.37 -22.49 4.69
N GLN A 138 -4.19 -21.87 4.59
CA GLN A 138 -3.78 -20.81 5.50
C GLN A 138 -4.65 -19.57 5.35
N LEU A 139 -4.98 -19.19 4.11
CA LEU A 139 -5.88 -18.09 3.82
C LEU A 139 -7.26 -18.35 4.45
N ASP A 140 -7.81 -19.55 4.27
CA ASP A 140 -9.08 -19.97 4.87
C ASP A 140 -9.05 -19.90 6.40
N TYR A 141 -7.94 -20.31 7.02
CA TYR A 141 -7.75 -20.20 8.46
C TYR A 141 -7.76 -18.73 8.91
N TYR A 142 -7.00 -17.85 8.25
CA TYR A 142 -6.90 -16.45 8.67
C TYR A 142 -8.17 -15.65 8.44
N ILE A 143 -8.94 -15.95 7.37
CA ILE A 143 -10.25 -15.33 7.12
C ILE A 143 -11.21 -15.61 8.28
N ASN A 144 -11.17 -16.82 8.85
CA ASN A 144 -12.02 -17.18 9.98
C ASN A 144 -11.47 -16.69 11.33
N TYR A 145 -10.16 -16.47 11.42
CA TYR A 145 -9.50 -16.00 12.63
C TYR A 145 -9.69 -14.50 12.87
N TYR A 146 -9.59 -13.67 11.81
CA TYR A 146 -9.70 -12.22 11.93
C TYR A 146 -11.16 -11.76 11.84
N ASP A 147 -11.59 -10.98 12.83
CA ASP A 147 -12.92 -10.36 12.84
C ASP A 147 -12.95 -9.13 11.91
N VAL A 148 -13.91 -9.10 11.00
CA VAL A 148 -14.16 -8.00 10.05
C VAL A 148 -14.55 -6.71 10.78
N ASN A 149 -15.08 -6.81 12.01
CA ASN A 149 -15.45 -5.63 12.80
C ASN A 149 -14.26 -4.92 13.45
N PHE A 150 -13.06 -5.53 13.45
CA PHE A 150 -11.87 -5.00 14.09
C PHE A 150 -10.80 -4.61 13.05
N GLY A 151 -11.05 -3.50 12.34
CA GLY A 151 -10.12 -2.94 11.35
C GLY A 151 -10.19 -3.63 9.98
N ASP A 152 -9.16 -3.42 9.16
CA ASP A 152 -9.08 -4.06 7.84
C ASP A 152 -8.40 -5.45 7.98
N PRO A 153 -9.15 -6.56 7.86
CA PRO A 153 -8.60 -7.90 8.03
C PRO A 153 -7.53 -8.23 6.99
N TRP A 154 -7.62 -7.66 5.78
CA TRP A 154 -6.70 -7.95 4.69
C TRP A 154 -5.28 -7.51 4.98
N LEU A 155 -5.10 -6.43 5.73
CA LEU A 155 -3.78 -5.96 6.15
C LEU A 155 -3.07 -7.02 6.99
N TYR A 156 -3.76 -7.57 8.00
CA TYR A 156 -3.19 -8.57 8.90
C TYR A 156 -2.96 -9.92 8.21
N ILE A 157 -3.91 -10.34 7.37
CA ILE A 157 -3.76 -11.56 6.57
C ILE A 157 -2.55 -11.43 5.64
N SER A 158 -2.41 -10.31 4.92
CA SER A 158 -1.27 -10.04 4.03
C SER A 158 0.07 -10.07 4.77
N TRP A 159 0.10 -9.51 5.99
CA TRP A 159 1.28 -9.53 6.85
C TRP A 159 1.69 -10.94 7.28
N ASN A 160 0.73 -11.78 7.67
CA ASN A 160 1.00 -13.15 8.10
C ASN A 160 1.42 -14.03 6.94
N MET A 161 0.77 -13.89 5.78
CA MET A 161 1.08 -14.66 4.59
C MET A 161 2.35 -14.17 3.87
N LYS A 162 2.91 -13.02 4.29
CA LYS A 162 4.04 -12.34 3.64
C LYS A 162 3.80 -12.14 2.14
N ARG A 163 2.57 -11.75 1.79
CA ARG A 163 2.13 -11.44 0.42
C ARG A 163 1.58 -10.03 0.38
N THR A 164 1.50 -9.43 -0.80
CA THR A 164 0.90 -8.10 -0.93
C THR A 164 -0.61 -8.15 -0.69
N PHE A 165 -1.15 -7.03 -0.22
CA PHE A 165 -2.57 -6.85 0.06
C PHE A 165 -3.44 -7.27 -1.15
N ASP A 166 -3.12 -6.75 -2.33
CA ASP A 166 -3.87 -6.99 -3.56
C ASP A 166 -3.87 -8.48 -3.95
N GLN A 167 -2.77 -9.19 -3.72
CA GLN A 167 -2.68 -10.62 -4.04
C GLN A 167 -3.62 -11.44 -3.17
N VAL A 168 -3.66 -11.17 -1.87
CA VAL A 168 -4.53 -11.87 -0.93
C VAL A 168 -6.00 -11.59 -1.24
N GLN A 169 -6.35 -10.32 -1.46
CA GLN A 169 -7.72 -9.92 -1.78
C GLN A 169 -8.20 -10.55 -3.09
N ASN A 170 -7.38 -10.51 -4.15
CA ASN A 170 -7.73 -11.11 -5.43
C ASN A 170 -7.92 -12.63 -5.32
N LYS A 171 -7.08 -13.30 -4.52
CA LYS A 171 -7.22 -14.73 -4.26
C LYS A 171 -8.51 -15.06 -3.53
N TYR A 172 -8.88 -14.26 -2.53
CA TYR A 172 -10.17 -14.40 -1.86
C TYR A 172 -11.35 -14.25 -2.83
N VAL A 173 -11.32 -13.23 -3.69
CA VAL A 173 -12.36 -13.01 -4.71
C VAL A 173 -12.48 -14.24 -5.61
N GLU A 174 -11.36 -14.83 -6.00
CA GLU A 174 -11.33 -16.03 -6.84
C GLU A 174 -11.90 -17.27 -6.14
N LEU A 175 -11.46 -17.53 -4.90
CA LEU A 175 -11.86 -18.72 -4.15
C LEU A 175 -13.30 -18.67 -3.65
N TYR A 176 -13.74 -17.50 -3.17
CA TYR A 176 -15.02 -17.36 -2.48
C TYR A 176 -16.05 -16.64 -3.34
N LEU A 177 -15.81 -15.37 -3.69
CA LEU A 177 -16.82 -14.53 -4.33
C LEU A 177 -17.22 -15.07 -5.71
N LYS A 178 -16.25 -15.44 -6.55
CA LYS A 178 -16.55 -16.03 -7.87
C LYS A 178 -17.30 -17.36 -7.73
N LYS A 179 -16.93 -18.23 -6.78
CA LYS A 179 -17.66 -19.49 -6.55
C LYS A 179 -19.08 -19.27 -6.04
N GLN A 180 -19.28 -18.30 -5.13
CA GLN A 180 -20.60 -17.92 -4.65
C GLN A 180 -21.45 -17.32 -5.77
N ASN A 181 -20.87 -16.44 -6.57
CA ASN A 181 -21.56 -15.80 -7.71
C ASN A 181 -21.95 -16.81 -8.78
N LYS A 182 -21.11 -17.81 -9.07
CA LYS A 182 -21.45 -18.91 -9.99
C LYS A 182 -22.66 -19.74 -9.53
N LYS A 183 -22.92 -19.81 -8.23
CA LYS A 183 -24.10 -20.49 -7.68
C LYS A 183 -25.36 -19.62 -7.75
N ARG A 184 -25.20 -18.30 -7.77
CA ARG A 184 -26.33 -17.35 -7.81
C ARG A 184 -26.81 -17.22 -9.24
N LYS A 185 -28.09 -17.47 -9.49
CA LYS A 185 -28.73 -17.09 -10.74
C LYS A 185 -29.09 -15.61 -10.67
N CYS A 186 -28.57 -14.81 -11.59
CA CYS A 186 -28.81 -13.36 -11.62
C CYS A 186 -29.90 -13.03 -12.63
N GLU A 187 -30.85 -12.21 -12.22
CA GLU A 187 -31.75 -11.53 -13.15
C GLU A 187 -30.92 -10.61 -14.05
N LEU A 188 -31.24 -10.61 -15.35
CA LEU A 188 -30.68 -9.65 -16.30
C LEU A 188 -31.27 -8.27 -15.96
N CYS A 189 -30.65 -7.57 -15.01
CA CYS A 189 -31.02 -6.19 -14.70
C CYS A 189 -30.37 -5.27 -15.72
N LEU A 190 -31.13 -4.91 -16.76
CA LEU A 190 -30.83 -3.74 -17.59
C LEU A 190 -31.03 -2.49 -16.74
N THR A 191 -30.04 -2.12 -15.95
CA THR A 191 -30.08 -0.88 -15.19
C THR A 191 -29.79 0.27 -16.14
N LYS A 192 -30.83 1.05 -16.48
CA LYS A 192 -30.63 2.38 -17.04
C LYS A 192 -30.07 3.25 -15.90
N CYS A 193 -28.80 3.65 -15.98
CA CYS A 193 -28.26 4.63 -15.04
C CYS A 193 -28.93 5.99 -15.31
N THR A 194 -30.12 6.20 -14.76
CA THR A 194 -30.84 7.48 -14.82
C THR A 194 -30.20 8.54 -13.92
N THR A 195 -29.37 8.11 -12.97
CA THR A 195 -28.57 8.97 -12.12
C THR A 195 -27.09 8.69 -12.38
N PRO A 196 -26.25 9.74 -12.52
CA PRO A 196 -24.82 9.54 -12.66
C PRO A 196 -24.32 8.84 -11.40
N LEU A 197 -23.71 7.66 -11.56
CA LEU A 197 -22.97 7.00 -10.48
C LEU A 197 -21.96 8.02 -9.96
N LEU A 198 -22.06 8.35 -8.67
CA LEU A 198 -21.18 9.31 -8.00
C LEU A 198 -19.73 8.87 -8.18
N MET A 199 -19.05 9.48 -9.15
CA MET A 199 -17.61 9.34 -9.35
C MET A 199 -16.95 10.71 -9.31
N ASN A 200 -15.78 10.71 -8.67
CA ASN A 200 -14.96 11.86 -8.36
C ASN A 200 -14.67 12.71 -9.63
N ARG A 201 -14.46 14.03 -9.45
CA ARG A 201 -14.34 15.10 -10.47
C ARG A 201 -13.42 14.86 -11.69
N LYS A 202 -12.67 13.76 -11.76
CA LYS A 202 -11.67 13.47 -12.80
C LYS A 202 -12.12 12.51 -13.89
N PHE A 203 -13.24 11.81 -13.75
CA PHE A 203 -13.76 10.91 -14.79
C PHE A 203 -14.81 11.62 -15.65
N LYS A 204 -14.65 11.57 -16.97
CA LYS A 204 -15.68 11.98 -17.93
C LYS A 204 -16.94 11.16 -17.63
N LEU A 205 -18.09 11.80 -17.59
CA LEU A 205 -19.40 11.16 -17.40
C LEU A 205 -19.51 9.96 -18.32
N ASP A 206 -19.62 8.76 -17.74
CA ASP A 206 -19.96 7.58 -18.52
C ASP A 206 -21.32 7.83 -19.22
N PRO A 207 -21.51 7.38 -20.46
CA PRO A 207 -22.71 7.67 -21.21
C PRO A 207 -23.96 7.22 -20.44
N PRO A 208 -25.07 7.98 -20.45
CA PRO A 208 -26.34 7.64 -19.79
C PRO A 208 -27.02 6.36 -20.34
N PHE A 209 -26.38 5.69 -21.30
CA PHE A 209 -26.78 4.46 -21.95
C PHE A 209 -25.78 3.31 -21.71
N LEU A 210 -24.99 3.37 -20.63
CA LEU A 210 -24.13 2.25 -20.25
C LEU A 210 -24.99 1.12 -19.64
N PHE A 211 -25.14 0.03 -20.40
CA PHE A 211 -25.75 -1.20 -19.90
C PHE A 211 -24.66 -2.12 -19.37
N ILE A 212 -24.65 -2.36 -18.07
CA ILE A 212 -23.71 -3.32 -17.46
C ILE A 212 -24.36 -4.71 -17.52
N VAL A 213 -23.94 -5.51 -18.50
CA VAL A 213 -24.33 -6.93 -18.59
C VAL A 213 -23.32 -7.77 -17.80
N PRO A 214 -23.73 -8.46 -16.72
CA PRO A 214 -22.82 -9.30 -15.96
C PRO A 214 -22.33 -10.47 -16.84
N SER A 215 -21.07 -10.87 -16.66
CA SER A 215 -20.50 -11.95 -17.49
C SER A 215 -21.16 -13.29 -17.19
N SER A 216 -21.66 -13.95 -18.24
CA SER A 216 -22.32 -15.27 -18.14
C SER A 216 -21.44 -16.35 -17.50
N GLN A 217 -20.12 -16.21 -17.60
CA GLN A 217 -19.14 -17.13 -17.00
C GLN A 217 -19.12 -17.11 -15.47
N ASN A 218 -19.38 -15.96 -14.84
CA ASN A 218 -19.34 -15.80 -13.38
C ASN A 218 -20.71 -15.58 -12.76
N PHE A 219 -21.68 -15.13 -13.55
CA PHE A 219 -23.05 -14.85 -13.14
C PHE A 219 -24.00 -15.53 -14.14
N PRO A 220 -24.42 -16.77 -13.89
CA PRO A 220 -25.38 -17.44 -14.77
C PRO A 220 -26.68 -16.65 -14.77
N THR A 221 -27.18 -16.33 -15.96
CA THR A 221 -28.45 -15.64 -16.13
C THR A 221 -29.59 -16.54 -15.67
N MET A 222 -30.52 -15.97 -14.92
CA MET A 222 -31.72 -16.67 -14.50
C MET A 222 -32.57 -17.03 -15.72
N ASN A 223 -33.13 -18.24 -15.74
CA ASN A 223 -34.07 -18.62 -16.78
C ASN A 223 -35.49 -18.14 -16.41
N ILE A 224 -36.40 -18.14 -17.38
CA ILE A 224 -37.77 -17.66 -17.17
C ILE A 224 -38.50 -18.46 -16.09
N PHE A 225 -38.26 -19.77 -16.02
CA PHE A 225 -38.93 -20.66 -15.07
C PHE A 225 -38.53 -20.40 -13.62
N ASP A 226 -37.23 -20.19 -13.38
CA ASP A 226 -36.65 -19.84 -12.09
C ASP A 226 -37.23 -18.48 -11.60
N TYR A 227 -37.45 -17.54 -12.53
CA TYR A 227 -38.09 -16.25 -12.23
C TYR A 227 -39.53 -16.42 -11.75
N TYR A 228 -40.35 -17.14 -12.51
CA TYR A 228 -41.74 -17.40 -12.11
C TYR A 228 -41.84 -18.13 -10.77
N HIS A 229 -40.98 -19.12 -10.52
CA HIS A 229 -40.94 -19.79 -9.23
C HIS A 229 -40.55 -18.86 -8.08
N LYS A 230 -39.59 -17.95 -8.28
CA LYS A 230 -39.18 -16.96 -7.27
C LYS A 230 -40.28 -15.95 -6.97
N GLU A 231 -40.99 -15.44 -7.98
CA GLU A 231 -42.11 -14.50 -7.78
C GLU A 231 -43.29 -15.13 -7.04
N CYS A 232 -43.63 -16.38 -7.37
CA CYS A 232 -44.69 -17.14 -6.69
C CYS A 232 -44.40 -17.39 -5.20
N HIS A 233 -43.13 -17.44 -4.79
CA HIS A 233 -42.76 -17.50 -3.37
C HIS A 233 -42.77 -16.14 -2.68
N SER A 234 -42.47 -15.05 -3.42
CA SER A 234 -42.42 -13.68 -2.86
C SER A 234 -43.80 -13.05 -2.71
N THR A 235 -44.76 -13.47 -3.54
CA THR A 235 -46.15 -13.00 -3.48
C THR A 235 -47.04 -14.21 -3.27
N ASN A 236 -47.81 -14.25 -2.18
CA ASN A 236 -48.85 -15.28 -1.94
C ASN A 236 -50.02 -15.19 -2.95
N LYS A 237 -49.73 -14.86 -4.21
CA LYS A 237 -50.68 -14.80 -5.31
C LYS A 237 -50.55 -16.10 -6.09
N LYS A 238 -51.57 -16.95 -5.99
CA LYS A 238 -51.82 -18.00 -6.98
C LYS A 238 -52.15 -17.28 -8.30
N TYR A 239 -51.14 -16.96 -9.09
CA TYR A 239 -51.36 -16.62 -10.48
C TYR A 239 -51.80 -17.91 -11.17
N GLU A 240 -53.08 -17.98 -11.50
CA GLU A 240 -53.59 -18.97 -12.45
C GLU A 240 -52.68 -18.96 -13.67
N HIS A 241 -52.38 -20.16 -14.17
CA HIS A 241 -51.66 -20.40 -15.41
C HIS A 241 -52.35 -19.67 -16.56
N ASN A 242 -52.05 -18.38 -16.72
CA ASN A 242 -52.24 -17.70 -17.96
C ASN A 242 -51.09 -18.15 -18.84
N VAL A 243 -51.37 -19.25 -19.53
CA VAL A 243 -50.69 -19.80 -20.71
C VAL A 243 -50.71 -18.73 -21.80
N TYR A 244 -50.09 -17.57 -21.56
CA TYR A 244 -49.74 -16.64 -22.62
C TYR A 244 -48.58 -17.27 -23.39
N GLU A 245 -48.97 -18.05 -24.39
CA GLU A 245 -48.21 -18.49 -25.56
C GLU A 245 -46.76 -18.93 -25.26
N LYS A 246 -46.64 -20.04 -24.54
CA LYS A 246 -45.41 -20.86 -24.49
C LYS A 246 -44.79 -21.03 -25.89
N ASN A 247 -45.66 -21.17 -26.90
CA ASN A 247 -45.30 -21.33 -28.31
C ASN A 247 -44.65 -20.09 -28.95
N ASN A 248 -44.89 -18.86 -28.45
CA ASN A 248 -44.30 -17.64 -29.03
C ASN A 248 -42.97 -17.26 -28.38
N LEU A 249 -42.75 -17.66 -27.11
CA LEU A 249 -41.45 -17.49 -26.43
C LEU A 249 -40.44 -18.58 -26.83
N GLU A 250 -40.87 -19.82 -27.09
CA GLU A 250 -39.99 -20.91 -27.53
C GLU A 250 -39.32 -20.63 -28.90
N ASN A 251 -39.91 -19.75 -29.71
CA ASN A 251 -39.35 -19.31 -31.00
C ASN A 251 -38.35 -18.15 -30.89
N ASP A 252 -38.17 -17.56 -29.70
CA ASP A 252 -37.22 -16.46 -29.48
C ASP A 252 -35.79 -17.03 -29.37
N PRO A 253 -34.79 -16.49 -30.11
CA PRO A 253 -33.40 -16.93 -30.02
C PRO A 253 -32.80 -16.80 -28.61
N LEU A 254 -33.39 -15.97 -27.74
CA LEU A 254 -32.97 -15.79 -26.36
C LEU A 254 -33.67 -16.74 -25.38
N TYR A 255 -34.59 -17.61 -25.82
CA TYR A 255 -35.21 -18.61 -24.97
C TYR A 255 -34.20 -19.72 -24.59
N PRO A 256 -34.20 -20.24 -23.34
CA PRO A 256 -35.11 -19.96 -22.22
C PRO A 256 -34.61 -18.87 -21.26
N SER A 257 -33.66 -18.03 -21.67
CA SER A 257 -33.13 -16.97 -20.81
C SER A 257 -34.22 -15.93 -20.49
N TYR A 258 -34.12 -15.31 -19.31
CA TYR A 258 -35.00 -14.19 -18.92
C TYR A 258 -34.97 -13.02 -19.93
N GLY A 259 -33.94 -12.93 -20.78
CA GLY A 259 -33.88 -11.98 -21.88
C GLY A 259 -35.06 -12.07 -22.85
N SER A 260 -35.54 -13.27 -23.16
CA SER A 260 -36.71 -13.45 -24.05
C SER A 260 -38.01 -12.86 -23.48
N LEU A 261 -38.11 -12.72 -22.15
CA LEU A 261 -39.24 -12.03 -21.50
C LEU A 261 -39.07 -10.50 -21.58
N ILE A 262 -37.88 -9.99 -21.27
CA ILE A 262 -37.54 -8.54 -21.33
C ILE A 262 -37.67 -7.99 -22.76
N PHE A 263 -37.28 -8.77 -23.77
CA PHE A 263 -37.33 -8.37 -25.17
C PHE A 263 -38.58 -8.86 -25.90
N SER A 264 -39.57 -9.42 -25.18
CA SER A 264 -40.85 -9.79 -25.77
C SER A 264 -41.59 -8.55 -26.28
N ASN A 265 -42.49 -8.72 -27.25
CA ASN A 265 -43.30 -7.64 -27.85
C ASN A 265 -44.04 -6.75 -26.84
N LYS A 266 -44.27 -7.24 -25.62
CA LYS A 266 -44.91 -6.49 -24.54
C LYS A 266 -43.99 -5.45 -23.88
N PHE A 267 -42.69 -5.74 -23.81
CA PHE A 267 -41.68 -4.91 -23.15
C PHE A 267 -40.76 -4.18 -24.15
N LEU A 268 -40.69 -4.69 -25.39
CA LEU A 268 -40.04 -4.09 -26.56
C LEU A 268 -40.35 -2.59 -26.78
N PRO A 269 -41.58 -2.07 -26.56
CA PRO A 269 -41.86 -0.63 -26.69
C PRO A 269 -41.07 0.24 -25.71
N PHE A 270 -40.62 -0.33 -24.59
CA PHE A 270 -39.83 0.36 -23.56
C PHE A 270 -38.32 0.19 -23.76
N VAL A 271 -37.91 -0.71 -24.66
CA VAL A 271 -36.52 -0.95 -25.04
C VAL A 271 -36.25 -0.20 -26.34
N ASN A 272 -35.37 0.80 -26.30
CA ASN A 272 -35.02 1.52 -27.51
C ASN A 272 -34.26 0.59 -28.48
N LYS A 273 -34.85 0.31 -29.64
CA LYS A 273 -34.28 -0.59 -30.66
C LYS A 273 -32.97 -0.08 -31.27
N SER A 274 -32.63 1.21 -31.09
CA SER A 274 -31.36 1.77 -31.54
C SER A 274 -30.16 1.37 -30.66
N CYS A 275 -30.36 0.52 -29.65
CA CYS A 275 -29.34 0.09 -28.70
C CYS A 275 -28.80 -1.34 -28.99
N PHE A 276 -29.18 -1.95 -30.12
CA PHE A 276 -28.66 -3.23 -30.61
C PHE A 276 -27.99 -3.07 -31.97
#